data_AF-A0A2S8BDQ0-F1
#
_entry.id   AF-A0A2S8BDQ0-F1
#
_cell.length_a   1.000
_cell.length_b   1.000
_cell.length_c   1.000
_cell.angle_alpha   90.00
_cell.angle_beta   90.00
_cell.angle_gamma   90.00
#
_symmetry.space_group_name_H-M   'P 1'
#
loop_
_entity.id
_entity.type
_entity.pdbx_description
1 polymer ?
#
loop_
_entity_poly.entity_id
_entity_poly.type
_entity_poly.pdbx_seq_one_letter_code
_entity_poly.pdbx_strand_id
1 'polypeptide(L)'
;MSGEVFEFNELLARAGGTEFAEAANGLESLTQALKSGLSGNPWSDDEIGSKFHDGFAPDRADVFANTAALHKKVESFVPKITEAANAIMAMQQNRTL
;
A
#
# COMPACT_ATOMS: atom_id res chain seq x y z
N MET A 1 21.12 -5.83 35.36
CA MET A 1 20.22 -5.36 34.29
C MET A 1 19.71 -6.59 33.55
N SER A 2 18.51 -7.06 33.89
CA SER A 2 17.81 -8.09 33.13
C SER A 2 17.25 -7.43 31.88
N GLY A 3 18.02 -7.41 30.80
CA GLY A 3 17.48 -7.04 29.50
C GLY A 3 16.38 -8.03 29.15
N GLU A 4 15.17 -7.53 28.90
CA GLU A 4 14.10 -8.35 28.32
C GLU A 4 14.67 -9.07 27.11
N VAL A 5 14.66 -10.40 27.17
CA VAL A 5 14.94 -11.21 25.98
C VAL A 5 13.74 -10.98 25.08
N PHE A 6 13.91 -10.12 24.07
CA PHE A 6 12.93 -9.99 23.01
C PHE A 6 12.79 -11.35 22.33
N GLU A 7 11.74 -12.10 22.68
CA GLU A 7 11.36 -13.33 22.00
C GLU A 7 10.72 -12.98 20.67
N PHE A 8 11.52 -13.00 19.62
CA PHE A 8 11.01 -12.86 18.26
C PHE A 8 10.10 -14.03 17.91
N ASN A 9 8.85 -13.73 17.60
CA ASN A 9 7.89 -14.71 17.10
C ASN A 9 7.74 -14.56 15.58
N GLU A 10 8.42 -15.43 14.84
CA GLU A 10 8.41 -15.43 13.37
C GLU A 10 6.99 -15.59 12.80
N LEU A 11 6.16 -16.43 13.44
CA LEU A 11 4.79 -16.67 12.98
C LEU A 11 3.94 -15.41 13.08
N LEU A 12 4.04 -14.66 14.18
CA LEU A 12 3.33 -13.39 14.34
C LEU A 12 3.83 -12.32 13.36
N ALA A 13 5.15 -12.24 13.14
CA ALA A 13 5.71 -11.31 12.16
C ALA A 13 5.22 -11.63 10.74
N ARG A 14 5.24 -12.90 10.34
CA ARG A 14 4.72 -13.34 9.04
C ARG A 14 3.21 -13.15 8.92
N ALA A 15 2.44 -13.38 9.99
CA ALA A 15 1.00 -13.11 10.02
C ALA A 15 0.69 -11.63 9.79
N GLY A 16 1.43 -10.72 10.45
CA GLY A 16 1.32 -9.28 10.19
C GLY A 16 1.67 -8.91 8.74
N GLY A 17 2.66 -9.58 8.13
CA GLY A 17 2.94 -9.46 6.70
C GLY A 17 1.75 -9.84 5.81
N THR A 18 1.03 -10.91 6.15
CA THR A 18 -0.19 -11.33 5.45
C THR A 18 -1.29 -10.27 5.56
N GLU A 19 -1.53 -9.71 6.74
CA GLU A 19 -2.55 -8.66 6.93
C GLU A 19 -2.28 -7.43 6.05
N PHE A 20 -1.02 -7.01 5.93
CA PHE A 20 -0.66 -5.90 5.03
C PHE A 20 -0.78 -6.26 3.55
N ALA A 21 -0.52 -7.52 3.18
CA ALA A 21 -0.76 -7.99 1.82
C ALA A 21 -2.26 -7.96 1.46
N GLU A 22 -3.13 -8.40 2.39
CA GLU A 22 -4.58 -8.32 2.21
C GLU A 22 -5.06 -6.87 2.10
N ALA A 23 -4.52 -5.97 2.93
CA ALA A 23 -4.82 -4.55 2.85
C ALA A 23 -4.37 -3.94 1.51
N ALA A 24 -3.20 -4.32 0.99
CA ALA A 24 -2.72 -3.88 -0.32
C ALA A 24 -3.67 -4.33 -1.44
N ASN A 25 -4.08 -5.60 -1.45
CA ASN A 25 -5.02 -6.15 -2.43
C ASN A 25 -6.40 -5.43 -2.37
N GLY A 26 -6.88 -5.12 -1.17
CA GLY A 26 -8.09 -4.33 -0.98
C GLY A 26 -7.97 -2.92 -1.56
N LEU A 27 -6.83 -2.25 -1.32
CA LEU A 27 -6.52 -0.94 -1.88
C LEU A 27 -6.37 -0.96 -3.40
N GLU A 28 -5.80 -2.01 -3.98
CA GLU A 28 -5.74 -2.18 -5.43
C GLU A 28 -7.14 -2.23 -6.03
N SER A 29 -8.02 -3.04 -5.46
CA SER A 29 -9.42 -3.18 -5.90
C SER A 29 -10.17 -1.85 -5.82
N LEU A 30 -10.00 -1.12 -4.72
CA LEU A 30 -10.58 0.22 -4.54
C LEU A 30 -10.03 1.21 -5.58
N THR A 31 -8.72 1.19 -5.81
CA THR A 31 -8.04 2.07 -6.77
C THR A 31 -8.52 1.81 -8.19
N GLN A 32 -8.70 0.54 -8.57
CA GLN A 32 -9.26 0.12 -9.85
C GLN A 32 -10.71 0.63 -10.01
N ALA A 33 -11.55 0.44 -8.99
CA ALA A 33 -12.93 0.91 -9.00
C ALA A 33 -13.02 2.43 -9.13
N LEU A 34 -12.16 3.17 -8.41
CA LEU A 34 -12.07 4.62 -8.48
C LEU A 34 -11.62 5.11 -9.87
N LYS A 35 -10.60 4.45 -10.44
CA LYS A 35 -10.15 4.73 -11.81
C LYS A 35 -11.26 4.54 -12.83
N SER A 36 -11.98 3.44 -12.74
CA SER A 36 -13.15 3.16 -13.58
C SER A 36 -14.18 4.29 -13.46
N GLY A 37 -14.60 4.63 -12.25
CA GLY A 37 -15.61 5.67 -12.00
C GLY A 37 -15.22 7.07 -12.48
N LEU A 38 -13.94 7.44 -12.37
CA LEU A 38 -13.46 8.78 -12.75
C LEU A 38 -13.00 8.89 -14.22
N SER A 39 -12.78 7.76 -14.89
CA SER A 39 -12.36 7.73 -16.31
C SER A 39 -13.45 8.13 -17.30
N GLY A 40 -14.72 8.15 -16.88
CA GLY A 40 -15.81 8.66 -17.70
C GLY A 40 -15.67 10.16 -17.97
N ASN A 41 -16.08 10.60 -19.16
CA ASN A 41 -16.34 12.00 -19.44
C ASN A 41 -17.86 12.21 -19.42
N PRO A 42 -18.47 12.54 -18.27
CA PRO A 42 -19.92 12.76 -18.18
C PRO A 42 -20.35 14.10 -18.79
N TRP A 43 -19.39 14.91 -19.21
CA TRP A 43 -19.60 16.26 -19.72
C TRP A 43 -19.93 16.26 -21.21
N SER A 44 -20.72 17.24 -21.65
CA SER A 44 -20.99 17.48 -23.07
C SER A 44 -19.74 17.96 -23.82
N ASP A 45 -19.77 17.86 -25.15
CA ASP A 45 -18.66 18.33 -26.01
C ASP A 45 -18.73 19.84 -26.31
N ASP A 46 -19.59 20.59 -25.61
CA ASP A 46 -19.72 22.04 -25.74
C ASP A 46 -18.74 22.80 -24.82
N GLU A 47 -18.73 24.13 -24.93
CA GLU A 47 -17.83 24.98 -24.14
C GLU A 47 -18.04 24.82 -22.62
N ILE A 48 -19.28 24.57 -22.18
CA ILE A 48 -19.59 24.35 -20.76
C ILE A 48 -18.98 23.03 -20.32
N GLY A 49 -19.22 21.95 -21.08
CA GLY A 49 -18.66 20.64 -20.79
C GLY A 49 -17.14 20.61 -20.82
N SER A 50 -16.49 21.34 -21.73
CA SER A 50 -15.02 21.52 -21.74
C SER A 50 -14.53 22.20 -20.47
N LYS A 51 -15.19 23.26 -19.99
CA LYS A 51 -14.80 23.93 -18.72
C LYS A 51 -14.91 23.01 -17.51
N PHE A 52 -15.95 22.17 -17.47
CA PHE A 52 -16.03 21.11 -16.45
C PHE A 52 -14.91 20.08 -16.61
N HIS A 53 -14.62 19.64 -17.84
CA HIS A 53 -13.52 18.72 -18.07
C HIS A 53 -12.19 19.29 -17.55
N ASP A 54 -11.86 20.51 -17.95
CA ASP A 54 -10.59 21.17 -17.62
C ASP A 54 -10.46 21.48 -16.13
N GLY A 55 -11.57 21.86 -15.48
CA GLY A 55 -11.59 22.10 -14.03
C GLY A 55 -11.37 20.82 -13.21
N PHE A 56 -11.92 19.69 -13.67
CA PHE A 56 -11.87 18.42 -12.92
C PHE A 56 -10.73 17.48 -13.34
N ALA A 57 -10.11 17.69 -14.51
CA ALA A 57 -9.02 16.84 -15.00
C ALA A 57 -7.80 16.80 -14.05
N PRO A 58 -7.34 17.93 -13.47
CA PRO A 58 -6.23 17.92 -12.51
C PRO A 58 -6.56 17.10 -11.26
N ASP A 59 -7.73 17.32 -10.65
CA ASP A 59 -8.15 16.60 -9.45
C ASP A 59 -8.26 15.09 -9.71
N ARG A 60 -8.77 14.68 -10.88
CA ARG A 60 -8.80 13.26 -11.29
C ARG A 60 -7.40 12.67 -11.38
N ALA A 61 -6.46 13.39 -11.98
CA ALA A 61 -5.07 12.95 -12.08
C ALA A 61 -4.42 12.80 -10.69
N ASP A 62 -4.65 13.77 -9.79
CA ASP A 62 -4.12 13.74 -8.43
C ASP A 62 -4.69 12.57 -7.62
N VAL A 63 -5.98 12.30 -7.73
CA VAL A 63 -6.63 11.15 -7.10
C VAL A 63 -5.99 9.83 -7.59
N PHE A 64 -5.74 9.69 -8.89
CA PHE A 64 -5.08 8.51 -9.44
C PHE A 64 -3.65 8.35 -8.96
N ALA A 65 -2.89 9.44 -8.87
CA ALA A 65 -1.52 9.44 -8.37
C ALA A 65 -1.47 9.06 -6.89
N ASN A 66 -2.31 9.68 -6.06
CA ASN A 66 -2.33 9.49 -4.61
C ASN A 66 -2.76 8.07 -4.23
N THR A 67 -3.78 7.52 -4.90
CA THR A 67 -4.22 6.14 -4.64
C THR A 67 -3.19 5.10 -5.05
N ALA A 68 -2.53 5.29 -6.21
CA ALA A 68 -1.42 4.43 -6.61
C ALA A 68 -0.23 4.52 -5.64
N ALA A 69 0.10 5.71 -5.13
CA ALA A 69 1.15 5.91 -4.15
C ALA A 69 0.83 5.25 -2.81
N LEU A 70 -0.42 5.36 -2.34
CA LEU A 70 -0.89 4.69 -1.12
C LEU A 70 -0.78 3.17 -1.24
N HIS A 71 -1.29 2.60 -2.35
CA HIS A 71 -1.21 1.16 -2.60
C HIS A 71 0.25 0.66 -2.53
N LYS A 72 1.14 1.31 -3.28
CA LYS A 72 2.58 0.98 -3.29
C LYS A 72 3.22 1.10 -1.89
N LYS A 73 2.79 2.07 -1.09
CA LYS A 73 3.33 2.26 0.27
C LYS A 73 2.93 1.10 1.19
N VAL A 74 1.68 0.67 1.13
CA VAL A 74 1.17 -0.46 1.93
C VAL A 74 1.80 -1.77 1.49
N GLU A 75 1.89 -2.01 0.17
CA GLU A 75 2.57 -3.19 -0.40
C GLU A 75 4.03 -3.29 0.08
N SER A 76 4.72 -2.16 0.29
CA SER A 76 6.11 -2.13 0.76
C SER A 76 6.32 -2.62 2.20
N PHE A 77 5.27 -2.83 2.99
CA PHE A 77 5.41 -3.32 4.37
C PHE A 77 5.76 -4.80 4.43
N VAL A 78 5.19 -5.62 3.54
CA VAL A 78 5.43 -7.07 3.48
C VAL A 78 6.92 -7.42 3.32
N PRO A 79 7.66 -6.89 2.32
CA PRO A 79 9.08 -7.19 2.19
C PRO A 79 9.89 -6.66 3.38
N LYS A 80 9.55 -5.49 3.94
CA LYS A 80 10.26 -4.93 5.10
C LYS A 80 10.10 -5.77 6.37
N ILE A 81 8.89 -6.28 6.62
CA ILE A 81 8.62 -7.20 7.72
C ILE A 81 9.41 -8.50 7.52
N THR A 82 9.44 -9.01 6.29
CA THR A 82 10.19 -10.21 5.94
C THR A 82 11.71 -10.02 6.11
N GLU A 83 12.26 -8.89 5.66
CA GLU A 83 13.67 -8.53 5.84
C GLU A 83 14.04 -8.41 7.32
N ALA A 84 13.21 -7.73 8.12
CA ALA A 84 13.41 -7.61 9.56
C ALA A 84 13.37 -8.97 10.26
N ALA A 85 12.40 -9.82 9.92
CA ALA A 85 12.28 -11.18 10.43
C ALA A 85 13.54 -12.01 10.14
N ASN A 86 14.00 -12.01 8.89
CA ASN A 86 15.19 -12.74 8.47
C ASN A 86 16.46 -12.24 9.19
N ALA A 87 16.60 -10.92 9.37
CA ALA A 87 17.73 -10.33 10.08
C ALA A 87 17.77 -10.77 11.56
N ILE A 88 16.62 -10.79 12.23
CA ILE A 88 16.53 -11.23 13.64
C ILE A 88 16.88 -12.71 13.77
N MET A 89 16.37 -13.56 12.88
CA MET A 89 16.67 -14.99 12.86
C MET A 89 18.17 -15.25 12.68
N ALA A 90 18.83 -14.54 11.76
CA ALA A 90 20.27 -14.64 11.57
C ALA A 90 21.07 -14.22 12.81
N MET A 91 20.63 -13.15 13.51
CA MET A 91 21.26 -12.72 14.77
C MET A 91 21.10 -13.77 15.88
N GLN A 92 19.94 -14.43 15.97
CA GLN A 92 19.70 -15.47 16.96
C GLN A 92 20.54 -16.72 16.70
N GLN A 93 20.63 -17.18 15.45
CA GLN A 93 21.46 -18.34 15.08
C GLN A 93 22.95 -18.14 15.42
N ASN A 94 23.47 -16.93 15.18
CA ASN A 94 24.86 -16.58 15.50
C ASN A 94 25.15 -16.48 17.01
N ARG A 95 24.13 -16.36 17.88
CA ARG A 95 24.31 -16.33 19.34
C ARG A 95 24.30 -17.72 19.99
N THR A 96 23.81 -18.71 19.26
CA THR A 96 23.71 -20.12 19.71
C THR A 96 24.86 -21.01 19.24
N LEU A 97 25.74 -20.50 18.38
CA LEU A 97 27.00 -21.12 17.95
C LEU A 97 28.17 -20.58 18.78
#